data_AF-O50381-F1
#
_entry.id   AF-O50381-F1
#
_cell.length_a   1.000
_cell.length_b   1.000
_cell.length_c   1.000
_cell.angle_alpha   90.00
_cell.angle_beta   90.00
_cell.angle_gamma   90.00
#
_symmetry.space_group_name_H-M   'P 1'
#
loop_
_entity.id
_entity.type
_entity.pdbx_description
1 polymer ?
#
loop_
_entity_poly.entity_id
_entity_poly.type
_entity_poly.pdbx_seq_one_letter_code
_entity_poly.pdbx_strand_id
1 'polypeptide(L)'
;MSAATDLYAVHQALAGESRAIPTGSCPTVGVAGLTLGGGLGADSRHAGLTCDALKSATVVLPGGDAVSASADDHAELFWALRGGGGGNFGVTTSMTFARFPTADCDVVRVDFAPSAAAQVLVG
;
A
#
# COMPACT_ATOMS: atom_id res chain seq x y z
N MET A 1 -2.01 -10.44 6.35
CA MET A 1 -0.60 -10.84 6.14
C MET A 1 0.28 -10.17 7.19
N SER A 2 1.52 -10.66 7.38
CA SER A 2 2.47 -10.05 8.31
C SER A 2 2.82 -8.62 7.87
N ALA A 3 2.93 -7.70 8.83
CA ALA A 3 3.37 -6.34 8.56
C ALA A 3 4.83 -6.26 8.06
N ALA A 4 5.63 -7.29 8.31
CA ALA A 4 7.04 -7.38 7.90
C ALA A 4 7.24 -7.92 6.48
N THR A 5 6.18 -8.28 5.75
CA THR A 5 6.27 -8.81 4.38
C THR A 5 6.76 -7.72 3.40
N ASP A 6 7.64 -8.06 2.47
CA ASP A 6 8.05 -7.19 1.36
C ASP A 6 7.06 -7.26 0.18
N LEU A 7 7.13 -6.28 -0.73
CA LEU A 7 6.20 -6.24 -1.87
C LEU A 7 6.35 -7.43 -2.80
N TYR A 8 7.57 -7.98 -2.96
CA TYR A 8 7.77 -9.17 -3.78
C TYR A 8 6.94 -10.35 -3.27
N ALA A 9 7.02 -10.65 -1.98
CA ALA A 9 6.27 -11.72 -1.37
C ALA A 9 4.76 -11.46 -1.39
N VAL A 10 4.32 -10.19 -1.28
CA VAL A 10 2.91 -9.80 -1.48
C VAL A 10 2.46 -10.16 -2.90
N HIS A 11 3.21 -9.73 -3.92
CA HIS A 11 2.86 -9.95 -5.32
C HIS A 11 2.83 -11.44 -5.67
N GLN A 12 3.83 -12.19 -5.22
CA GLN A 12 3.89 -13.64 -5.47
C GLN A 12 2.74 -14.40 -4.83
N ALA A 13 2.31 -14.01 -3.62
CA ALA A 13 1.17 -14.63 -2.97
C ALA A 13 -0.16 -14.36 -3.70
N LEU A 14 -0.30 -13.20 -4.36
CA LEU A 14 -1.54 -12.79 -5.03
C LEU A 14 -1.59 -13.16 -6.52
N ALA A 15 -0.44 -13.29 -7.18
CA ALA A 15 -0.33 -13.58 -8.61
C ALA A 15 -1.09 -14.85 -9.02
N GLY A 16 -1.05 -15.91 -8.19
CA GLY A 16 -1.76 -17.16 -8.44
C GLY A 16 -3.29 -17.05 -8.42
N GLU A 17 -3.83 -15.95 -7.90
CA GLU A 17 -5.28 -15.74 -7.77
C GLU A 17 -5.83 -14.71 -8.76
N SER A 18 -5.02 -14.22 -9.70
CA SER A 18 -5.38 -13.09 -10.60
C SER A 18 -5.91 -11.88 -9.81
N ARG A 19 -5.25 -11.58 -8.68
CA ARG A 19 -5.61 -10.49 -7.78
C ARG A 19 -4.37 -9.66 -7.45
N ALA A 20 -4.61 -8.42 -7.02
CA ALA A 20 -3.58 -7.55 -6.46
C ALA A 20 -4.14 -6.64 -5.36
N ILE A 21 -3.25 -5.91 -4.72
CA ILE A 21 -3.53 -4.70 -3.94
C ILE A 21 -2.69 -3.57 -4.55
N PRO A 22 -3.11 -2.30 -4.51
CA PRO A 22 -2.27 -1.22 -5.04
C PRO A 22 -1.01 -1.14 -4.18
N THR A 23 0.17 -1.12 -4.80
CA THR A 23 1.47 -1.01 -4.10
C THR A 23 2.42 -0.11 -4.86
N GLY A 24 3.59 0.17 -4.27
CA GLY A 24 4.75 0.68 -4.99
C GLY A 24 5.37 -0.37 -5.91
N SER A 25 6.45 0.01 -6.61
CA SER A 25 7.12 -0.84 -7.61
C SER A 25 8.39 -1.53 -7.12
N CYS A 26 9.00 -1.06 -6.04
CA CYS A 26 10.26 -1.60 -5.52
C CYS A 26 10.04 -2.89 -4.71
N PRO A 27 10.54 -4.06 -5.16
CA PRO A 27 10.16 -5.36 -4.57
C PRO A 27 10.52 -5.52 -3.10
N THR A 28 11.60 -4.87 -2.64
CA THR A 28 12.13 -4.99 -1.27
C THR A 28 11.48 -4.03 -0.28
N VAL A 29 10.54 -3.17 -0.70
CA VAL A 29 9.84 -2.25 0.20
C VAL A 29 8.94 -3.06 1.13
N GLY A 30 8.98 -2.75 2.43
CA GLY A 30 8.07 -3.36 3.41
C GLY A 30 6.64 -2.86 3.23
N VAL A 31 5.67 -3.79 3.18
CA VAL A 31 4.25 -3.47 2.96
C VAL A 31 3.69 -2.54 4.02
N ALA A 32 4.11 -2.69 5.29
CA ALA A 32 3.57 -1.88 6.36
C ALA A 32 4.00 -0.42 6.26
N GLY A 33 5.30 -0.14 6.10
CA GLY A 33 5.78 1.23 5.97
C GLY A 33 5.15 1.96 4.79
N LEU A 34 5.03 1.25 3.65
CA LEU A 34 4.35 1.76 2.47
C LEU A 34 2.88 2.08 2.73
N THR A 35 2.14 1.15 3.33
CA THR A 35 0.71 1.31 3.61
C THR A 35 0.46 2.45 4.60
N LEU A 36 1.23 2.51 5.69
CA LEU A 36 1.01 3.49 6.75
C LEU A 36 1.36 4.92 6.31
N GLY A 37 2.25 5.07 5.31
CA GLY A 37 2.53 6.35 4.65
C GLY A 37 1.57 6.71 3.50
N GLY A 38 0.60 5.85 3.17
CA GLY A 38 -0.31 6.01 2.04
C GLY A 38 -0.10 4.93 0.99
N GLY A 39 1.04 4.96 0.29
CA GLY A 39 1.41 3.95 -0.69
C GLY A 39 0.90 4.27 -2.09
N LEU A 40 1.77 4.89 -2.90
CA LEU A 40 1.51 5.26 -4.29
C LEU A 40 2.23 4.29 -5.25
N GLY A 41 1.56 3.91 -6.33
CA GLY A 41 2.19 3.22 -7.45
C GLY A 41 1.32 3.16 -8.70
N ALA A 42 1.64 2.22 -9.60
CA ALA A 42 1.07 2.15 -10.94
C ALA A 42 -0.46 2.00 -10.94
N ASP A 43 -0.98 1.20 -10.00
CA ASP A 43 -2.41 0.94 -9.89
C ASP A 43 -3.17 2.00 -9.10
N SER A 44 -2.52 3.04 -8.57
CA SER A 44 -3.19 3.96 -7.64
C SER A 44 -4.34 4.75 -8.26
N ARG A 45 -4.28 5.03 -9.58
CA ARG A 45 -5.41 5.66 -10.29
C ARG A 45 -6.59 4.71 -10.50
N HIS A 46 -6.35 3.40 -10.51
CA HIS A 46 -7.37 2.38 -10.71
C HIS A 46 -7.98 1.92 -9.38
N ALA A 47 -7.15 1.67 -8.37
CA ALA A 47 -7.52 0.99 -7.13
C ALA A 47 -7.29 1.83 -5.85
N GLY A 48 -6.85 3.09 -5.96
CA GLY A 48 -6.54 3.95 -4.81
C GLY A 48 -5.13 3.74 -4.25
N LEU A 49 -4.79 4.44 -3.18
CA LEU A 49 -3.54 4.22 -2.47
C LEU A 49 -3.55 2.85 -1.77
N THR A 50 -2.39 2.35 -1.36
CA THR A 50 -2.32 1.09 -0.58
C THR A 50 -3.10 1.18 0.73
N CYS A 51 -3.09 2.35 1.38
CA CYS A 51 -3.90 2.60 2.56
C CYS A 51 -5.40 2.57 2.27
N ASP A 52 -5.84 2.84 1.04
CA ASP A 52 -7.26 2.75 0.65
C ASP A 52 -7.76 1.32 0.59
N ALA A 53 -6.85 0.39 0.30
CA ALA A 53 -7.12 -1.03 0.35
C ALA A 53 -7.09 -1.59 1.79
N LEU A 54 -6.56 -0.89 2.79
CA LEU A 54 -6.48 -1.41 4.16
C LEU A 54 -7.88 -1.57 4.78
N LYS A 55 -8.18 -2.78 5.27
CA LYS A 55 -9.46 -3.13 5.92
C LYS A 55 -9.33 -3.24 7.43
N SER A 56 -8.20 -3.75 7.92
CA SER A 56 -7.87 -3.77 9.33
C SER A 56 -6.37 -3.96 9.55
N ALA A 57 -5.91 -3.63 10.76
CA ALA A 57 -4.55 -3.88 11.19
C ALA A 57 -4.51 -4.29 12.67
N THR A 58 -3.62 -5.21 13.03
CA THR A 58 -3.31 -5.50 14.44
C THR A 58 -2.14 -4.63 14.87
N VAL A 59 -2.30 -3.87 15.95
CA VAL A 59 -1.29 -2.93 16.45
C VAL A 59 -1.00 -3.24 17.92
N VAL A 60 0.28 -3.38 18.26
CA VAL A 60 0.74 -3.39 19.64
C VAL A 60 0.91 -1.93 20.09
N LEU A 61 0.05 -1.51 21.00
CA LEU A 61 0.03 -0.16 21.54
C LEU A 61 1.24 0.08 22.47
N PRO A 62 1.58 1.35 22.79
CA PRO A 62 2.69 1.66 23.71
C PRO A 62 2.58 0.99 25.10
N GLY A 63 1.36 0.66 25.55
CA GLY A 63 1.13 -0.07 26.80
C GLY A 63 1.41 -1.58 26.73
N GLY A 64 1.66 -2.12 25.54
CA GLY A 64 1.91 -3.55 25.31
C GLY A 64 0.68 -4.34 24.84
N ASP A 65 -0.52 -3.78 24.96
CA ASP A 65 -1.75 -4.43 24.49
C ASP A 65 -1.82 -4.46 22.96
N ALA A 66 -2.23 -5.62 22.41
CA ALA A 66 -2.52 -5.77 21.00
C ALA A 66 -4.00 -5.49 20.71
N VAL A 67 -4.28 -4.52 19.85
CA VAL A 67 -5.63 -4.15 19.42
C VAL A 67 -5.83 -4.39 17.93
N SER A 68 -7.08 -4.60 17.53
CA SER A 68 -7.49 -4.65 16.12
C SER A 68 -8.10 -3.29 15.75
N ALA A 69 -7.48 -2.60 14.78
CA ALA A 69 -7.99 -1.34 14.25
C ALA A 69 -8.68 -1.57 12.91
N SER A 70 -9.92 -1.11 12.78
CA SER A 70 -10.75 -1.16 11.57
C SER A 70 -11.75 0.01 11.58
N ALA A 71 -12.65 0.07 10.59
CA ALA A 71 -13.70 1.09 10.58
C ALA A 71 -14.68 0.97 11.76
N ASP A 72 -14.87 -0.25 12.27
CA ASP A 72 -15.88 -0.57 13.30
C ASP A 72 -15.26 -0.83 14.68
N ASP A 73 -13.92 -0.81 14.80
CA ASP A 73 -13.18 -1.08 16.03
C ASP A 73 -11.91 -0.21 16.07
N HIS A 74 -11.74 0.61 17.10
CA HIS A 74 -10.67 1.62 17.19
C HIS A 74 -10.59 2.52 15.93
N ALA A 75 -11.72 3.07 15.48
CA ALA A 75 -11.85 3.81 14.23
C ALA A 75 -10.87 5.00 14.08
N GLU A 76 -10.60 5.75 15.17
CA GLU A 76 -9.63 6.86 15.17
C GLU A 76 -8.19 6.37 14.90
N LEU A 77 -7.81 5.23 15.50
CA LEU A 77 -6.53 4.60 15.22
C LEU A 77 -6.49 4.09 13.78
N PHE A 78 -7.56 3.46 13.31
CA PHE A 78 -7.65 3.00 11.92
C PHE A 78 -7.53 4.13 10.90
N TRP A 79 -8.18 5.27 11.16
CA TRP A 79 -8.02 6.50 10.37
C TRP A 79 -6.55 6.94 10.36
N ALA A 80 -5.92 7.00 11.54
CA ALA A 80 -4.54 7.45 11.68
C ALA A 80 -3.52 6.52 10.99
N LEU A 81 -3.77 5.20 10.98
CA LEU A 81 -2.92 4.23 10.27
C LEU A 81 -2.96 4.37 8.74
N ARG A 82 -3.95 5.08 8.17
CA ARG A 82 -4.12 5.21 6.72
C ARG A 82 -3.49 6.49 6.15
N GLY A 83 -2.25 6.78 6.55
CA GLY A 83 -1.49 7.93 6.05
C GLY A 83 -0.75 8.73 7.14
N GLY A 84 -0.97 8.43 8.42
CA GLY A 84 -0.26 9.06 9.54
C GLY A 84 1.19 8.62 9.69
N GLY A 85 1.75 7.89 8.72
CA GLY A 85 3.07 7.31 8.79
C GLY A 85 3.12 6.05 9.67
N GLY A 86 4.26 5.37 9.66
CA GLY A 86 4.50 4.20 10.51
C GLY A 86 5.01 4.59 11.90
N GLY A 87 4.65 3.82 12.92
CA GLY A 87 5.27 3.88 14.24
C GLY A 87 4.77 4.96 15.20
N ASN A 88 3.91 5.89 14.77
CA ASN A 88 3.38 6.95 15.65
C ASN A 88 2.41 6.44 16.73
N PHE A 89 1.72 5.33 16.48
CA PHE A 89 0.60 4.86 17.31
C PHE A 89 0.82 3.46 17.91
N GLY A 90 2.00 2.89 17.69
CA GLY A 90 2.34 1.52 18.07
C GLY A 90 3.02 0.75 16.94
N VAL A 91 3.20 -0.55 17.15
CA VAL A 91 3.83 -1.47 16.20
C VAL A 91 2.75 -2.29 15.50
N THR A 92 2.52 -2.02 14.22
CA THR A 92 1.63 -2.85 13.40
C THR A 92 2.27 -4.20 13.14
N THR A 93 1.57 -5.29 13.47
CA THR A 93 2.07 -6.67 13.35
C THR A 93 1.39 -7.44 12.23
N SER A 94 0.13 -7.09 11.92
CA SER A 94 -0.62 -7.71 10.82
C SER A 94 -1.51 -6.69 10.11
N MET A 95 -1.79 -6.95 8.83
CA MET A 95 -2.67 -6.11 8.00
C MET A 95 -3.57 -6.96 7.11
N THR A 96 -4.81 -6.51 6.91
CA THR A 96 -5.80 -7.12 6.02
C THR A 96 -6.17 -6.12 4.95
N PHE A 97 -6.18 -6.55 3.68
CA PHE A 97 -6.43 -5.69 2.54
C PHE A 97 -7.61 -6.16 1.70
N ALA A 98 -8.36 -5.22 1.15
CA ALA A 98 -9.24 -5.44 0.02
C ALA A 98 -8.39 -5.63 -1.24
N ARG A 99 -8.70 -6.66 -2.02
CA ARG A 99 -7.98 -7.00 -3.25
C ARG A 99 -8.84 -6.64 -4.46
N PHE A 100 -8.19 -6.22 -5.54
CA PHE A 100 -8.85 -6.00 -6.82
C PHE A 100 -8.46 -7.10 -7.83
N PRO A 101 -9.33 -7.45 -8.79
CA PRO A 101 -8.98 -8.39 -9.86
C PRO A 101 -7.96 -7.76 -10.81
N THR A 102 -6.99 -8.54 -11.27
CA THR A 102 -6.01 -8.11 -12.26
C THR A 102 -6.30 -8.72 -13.63
N ALA A 103 -5.86 -8.03 -14.67
CA ALA A 103 -5.80 -8.52 -16.04
C ALA A 103 -4.42 -8.17 -16.63
N ASP A 104 -4.13 -8.66 -17.83
CA ASP A 104 -2.93 -8.26 -18.55
C ASP A 104 -2.90 -6.73 -18.74
N CYS A 105 -1.72 -6.14 -18.54
CA CYS A 105 -1.51 -4.71 -18.67
C CYS A 105 -0.29 -4.41 -19.54
N ASP A 106 -0.40 -3.33 -20.33
CA ASP A 106 0.71 -2.82 -21.11
C ASP A 106 1.58 -1.89 -20.25
N VAL A 107 2.88 -2.17 -20.21
CA VAL A 107 3.88 -1.31 -19.58
C VAL A 107 4.72 -0.67 -20.66
N VAL A 108 4.58 0.64 -20.83
CA VAL A 108 5.28 1.40 -21.88
C VAL A 108 6.23 2.40 -21.23
N ARG A 109 7.47 2.45 -21.73
CA ARG A 109 8.44 3.49 -21.42
C ARG A 109 8.72 4.30 -22.68
N VAL A 110 8.58 5.63 -22.59
CA VAL A 110 8.92 6.57 -23.65
C VAL A 110 9.93 7.56 -23.08
N ASP A 111 11.05 7.73 -23.76
CA ASP A 111 12.11 8.66 -23.39
C ASP A 111 12.11 9.87 -24.35
N PHE A 112 12.20 11.08 -23.80
CA PHE A 112 12.26 12.34 -24.55
C PHE A 112 13.60 13.02 -24.33
N ALA A 113 14.08 13.76 -25.34
CA ALA A 113 15.26 14.61 -25.16
C ALA A 113 14.98 15.70 -24.09
N PRO A 114 15.95 16.04 -23.22
CA PRO A 114 15.76 17.08 -22.20
C PRO A 114 15.31 18.43 -22.77
N SER A 115 15.71 18.75 -24.01
CA SER A 115 15.29 19.96 -24.72
C SER A 115 13.79 20.02 -25.05
N ALA A 116 13.10 18.88 -25.07
CA ALA A 116 11.66 18.80 -25.31
C ALA A 116 10.82 18.87 -24.02
N ALA A 117 11.44 18.96 -22.84
CA ALA A 117 10.74 18.84 -21.55
C ALA A 117 9.54 19.80 -21.40
N ALA A 118 9.70 21.06 -21.82
CA ALA A 118 8.61 22.04 -21.75
C ALA A 118 7.41 21.62 -22.62
N GLN A 119 7.66 21.21 -23.86
CA GLN A 119 6.63 20.75 -24.79
C GLN A 119 5.91 19.49 -24.27
N VAL A 120 6.66 18.53 -23.72
CA VAL A 120 6.08 17.28 -23.19
C VAL A 120 5.14 17.54 -22.00
N LEU A 121 5.42 18.54 -21.16
CA LEU A 121 4.60 18.84 -19.99
C LEU A 121 3.30 19.61 -20.31
N VAL A 122 3.28 20.40 -21.39
CA VAL A 122 2.14 21.28 -21.72
C VAL A 122 1.27 20.77 -22.87
N GLY A 123 1.75 19.77 -23.64
CA GLY A 123 1.11 19.32 -24.89
C GLY A 123 1.43 20.21 -26.07
#